data_AF-A0A9X0CWJ5-F1
#
_entry.id   AF-A0A9X0CWJ5-F1
#
_cell.length_a   1.000
_cell.length_b   1.000
_cell.length_c   1.000
_cell.angle_alpha   90.00
_cell.angle_beta   90.00
_cell.angle_gamma   90.00
#
_symmetry.space_group_name_H-M   'P 1'
#
loop_
_entity.id
_entity.type
_entity.pdbx_description
1 polymer ?
#
loop_
_entity_poly.entity_id
_entity_poly.type
_entity_poly.pdbx_seq_one_letter_code
_entity_poly.pdbx_strand_id
1 'polypeptide(L)'
;MEAMLLAEEKRLSCSDFSALLNSEAFHVSLLACSLEVVMADKGSPWPTLTFPWILSILKLKAFDFFKVTESFILHEPLLGSNLIKHLNQIEEQVLESLAWTTGSPLLTAMEASYPHSDPASISSGQQQKKSQPLNLFLRKVNQLAYHRLTSLCNKLDVDEVVRGHMWTCLEQSLRLHWQLMKDRHLDQMLLCAVYAISKVVGKEIQFKQIVTSYKGLPFASAHVYRGAPGKEQDSIIGFYNKVYMVAMKSSILQFCTKQGEPAHSE
;
A
#
# COMPACT_ATOMS: atom_id res chain seq x y z
N MET A 1 2.79 -7.55 -25.80
CA MET A 1 1.92 -8.74 -25.63
C MET A 1 2.68 -10.01 -26.01
N GLU A 2 3.14 -10.13 -27.26
CA GLU A 2 3.88 -11.29 -27.75
C GLU A 2 5.06 -11.70 -26.85
N ALA A 3 5.94 -10.75 -26.49
CA ALA A 3 7.08 -11.01 -25.61
C ALA A 3 6.67 -11.60 -24.24
N MET A 4 5.56 -11.12 -23.64
CA MET A 4 5.04 -11.63 -22.37
C MET A 4 4.50 -13.05 -22.52
N LEU A 5 3.81 -13.35 -23.63
CA LEU A 5 3.25 -14.68 -23.89
C LEU A 5 4.36 -15.72 -24.14
N LEU A 6 5.37 -15.36 -24.93
CA LEU A 6 6.54 -16.23 -25.17
C LEU A 6 7.31 -16.53 -23.86
N ALA A 7 7.43 -15.53 -22.98
CA ALA A 7 8.06 -15.73 -21.68
C ALA A 7 7.23 -16.64 -20.76
N GLU A 8 5.90 -16.47 -20.75
CA GLU A 8 4.98 -17.32 -19.99
C GLU A 8 4.92 -18.75 -20.53
N GLU A 9 4.95 -18.95 -21.84
CA GLU A 9 5.01 -20.26 -22.49
C GLU A 9 6.26 -21.02 -22.04
N LYS A 10 7.40 -20.34 -22.07
CA LYS A 10 8.66 -20.91 -21.59
C LYS A 10 8.64 -21.21 -20.08
N ARG A 11 7.95 -20.39 -19.28
CA ARG A 11 7.88 -20.56 -17.82
C ARG A 11 6.96 -21.70 -17.39
N LEU A 12 5.82 -21.86 -18.07
CA LEU A 12 4.77 -22.81 -17.71
C LEU A 12 4.83 -24.11 -18.52
N SER A 13 5.65 -24.15 -19.59
CA SER A 13 5.65 -25.24 -20.57
C SER A 13 4.24 -25.54 -21.09
N CYS A 14 3.42 -24.50 -21.24
CA CYS A 14 2.02 -24.57 -21.65
C CYS A 14 1.75 -23.47 -22.68
N SER A 15 0.99 -23.81 -23.72
CA SER A 15 0.61 -22.89 -24.81
C SER A 15 -0.85 -22.43 -24.74
N ASP A 16 -1.65 -22.97 -23.80
CA ASP A 16 -3.04 -22.54 -23.64
C ASP A 16 -3.15 -21.30 -22.74
N PHE A 17 -3.23 -20.15 -23.40
CA PHE A 17 -3.49 -18.86 -22.77
C PHE A 17 -4.92 -18.36 -22.99
N SER A 18 -5.85 -19.23 -23.40
CA SER A 18 -7.20 -18.82 -23.80
C SER A 18 -7.92 -18.01 -22.72
N ALA A 19 -7.78 -18.37 -21.44
CA ALA A 19 -8.37 -17.62 -20.33
C ALA A 19 -7.78 -16.20 -20.19
N LEU A 20 -6.48 -16.05 -20.41
CA LEU A 20 -5.78 -14.75 -20.34
C LEU A 20 -6.11 -13.90 -21.59
N LEU A 21 -6.09 -14.51 -22.77
CA LEU A 21 -6.33 -13.86 -24.06
C LEU A 21 -7.81 -13.48 -24.28
N ASN A 22 -8.75 -14.10 -23.56
CA ASN A 22 -10.15 -13.67 -23.56
C ASN A 22 -10.46 -12.65 -22.44
N SER A 23 -9.47 -12.23 -21.65
CA SER A 23 -9.65 -11.26 -20.57
C SER A 23 -9.59 -9.82 -21.09
N GLU A 24 -10.74 -9.15 -21.15
CA GLU A 24 -10.82 -7.72 -21.49
C GLU A 24 -9.95 -6.87 -20.55
N ALA A 25 -9.97 -7.17 -19.25
CA ALA A 25 -9.18 -6.44 -18.25
C ALA A 25 -7.67 -6.54 -18.52
N PHE A 26 -7.17 -7.68 -19.00
CA PHE A 26 -5.77 -7.86 -19.38
C PHE A 26 -5.40 -6.97 -20.57
N HIS A 27 -6.21 -7.01 -21.64
CA HIS A 27 -5.96 -6.21 -22.85
C HIS A 27 -6.02 -4.71 -22.58
N VAL A 28 -7.04 -4.26 -21.86
CA VAL A 28 -7.20 -2.85 -21.50
C VAL A 28 -6.05 -2.40 -20.59
N SER A 29 -5.60 -3.23 -19.65
CA SER A 29 -4.43 -2.91 -18.81
C SER A 29 -3.14 -2.80 -19.62
N LEU A 30 -2.93 -3.70 -20.58
CA LEU A 30 -1.74 -3.67 -21.43
C LEU A 30 -1.74 -2.46 -22.37
N LEU A 31 -2.90 -2.13 -22.94
CA LEU A 31 -3.09 -0.92 -23.74
C LEU A 31 -2.85 0.34 -22.90
N ALA A 32 -3.41 0.41 -21.69
CA ALA A 32 -3.23 1.51 -20.76
C ALA A 32 -1.74 1.71 -20.43
N CYS A 33 -1.02 0.64 -20.13
CA CYS A 33 0.42 0.69 -19.81
C CYS A 33 1.24 1.17 -21.01
N SER A 34 0.91 0.68 -22.21
CA SER A 34 1.59 1.09 -23.44
C SER A 34 1.34 2.57 -23.76
N LEU A 35 0.11 3.06 -23.60
CA LEU A 35 -0.24 4.47 -23.79
C LEU A 35 0.46 5.35 -22.75
N GLU A 36 0.48 4.94 -21.48
CA GLU A 36 1.17 5.67 -20.41
C GLU A 36 2.66 5.85 -20.71
N VAL A 37 3.32 4.80 -21.21
CA VAL A 37 4.74 4.87 -21.61
C VAL A 37 4.96 5.86 -22.76
N VAL A 38 4.12 5.83 -23.79
CA VAL A 38 4.22 6.78 -24.92
C VAL A 38 3.98 8.21 -24.45
N MET A 39 3.01 8.42 -23.55
CA MET A 39 2.70 9.74 -23.00
C MET A 39 3.83 10.27 -22.10
N ALA A 40 4.49 9.40 -21.34
CA ALA A 40 5.63 9.74 -20.51
C ALA A 40 6.89 10.04 -21.35
N ASP A 41 7.18 9.25 -22.39
CA ASP A 41 8.35 9.43 -23.28
C ASP A 41 8.30 10.75 -24.04
N LYS A 42 7.15 11.07 -24.63
CA LYS A 42 7.01 12.27 -25.47
C LYS A 42 7.00 13.58 -24.69
N GLY A 43 6.94 13.52 -23.36
CA GLY A 43 6.73 14.68 -22.50
C GLY A 43 5.39 15.31 -22.85
N SER A 44 4.32 14.91 -22.16
CA SER A 44 2.99 15.37 -22.52
C SER A 44 2.91 16.92 -22.51
N PRO A 45 2.50 17.57 -23.61
CA PRO A 45 2.34 19.02 -23.67
C PRO A 45 1.21 19.53 -22.76
N TRP A 46 0.40 18.62 -22.19
CA TRP A 46 -0.72 18.92 -21.32
C TRP A 46 -0.49 18.34 -19.92
N PRO A 47 -0.35 19.17 -18.88
CA PRO A 47 -0.13 18.71 -17.50
C PRO A 47 -1.27 17.87 -16.92
N THR A 48 -2.43 17.82 -17.58
CA THR A 48 -3.62 17.08 -17.15
C THR A 48 -3.64 15.61 -17.60
N LEU A 49 -2.69 15.19 -18.44
CA LEU A 49 -2.66 13.84 -19.01
C LEU A 49 -1.70 12.89 -18.27
N THR A 50 -1.32 13.21 -17.04
CA THR A 50 -0.49 12.31 -16.23
C THR A 50 -1.33 11.19 -15.63
N PHE A 51 -0.71 10.04 -15.35
CA PHE A 51 -1.30 9.04 -14.49
C PHE A 51 -1.89 9.68 -13.21
N PRO A 52 -3.10 9.27 -12.74
CA PRO A 52 -3.92 8.14 -13.16
C PRO A 52 -4.98 8.47 -14.23
N TRP A 53 -4.82 9.54 -15.03
CA TRP A 53 -5.81 9.96 -16.04
C TRP A 53 -6.25 8.82 -16.97
N ILE A 54 -5.28 8.03 -17.45
CA ILE A 54 -5.54 6.92 -18.39
C ILE A 54 -6.48 5.86 -17.81
N LEU A 55 -6.42 5.62 -16.49
CA LEU A 55 -7.32 4.68 -15.81
C LEU A 55 -8.78 5.14 -15.90
N SER A 56 -9.01 6.45 -15.77
CA SER A 56 -10.36 7.02 -15.81
C SER A 56 -10.96 6.94 -17.22
N ILE A 57 -10.16 7.25 -18.24
CA ILE A 57 -10.60 7.22 -19.64
C ILE A 57 -10.96 5.80 -20.09
N LEU A 58 -10.13 4.82 -19.73
CA LEU A 58 -10.33 3.43 -20.10
C LEU A 58 -11.27 2.68 -19.13
N LYS A 59 -11.81 3.37 -18.11
CA LYS A 59 -12.61 2.77 -17.02
C LYS A 59 -11.91 1.58 -16.36
N LEU A 60 -10.58 1.64 -16.31
CA LEU A 60 -9.73 0.60 -15.77
C LEU A 60 -9.51 0.80 -14.27
N LYS A 61 -9.59 -0.28 -13.50
CA LYS A 61 -9.30 -0.25 -12.07
C LYS A 61 -7.79 -0.36 -11.83
N ALA A 62 -7.28 0.43 -10.90
CA ALA A 62 -5.85 0.46 -10.57
C ALA A 62 -5.30 -0.93 -10.17
N PHE A 63 -6.08 -1.72 -9.43
CA PHE A 63 -5.70 -3.10 -9.07
C PHE A 63 -5.56 -4.03 -10.28
N ASP A 64 -6.29 -3.81 -11.37
CA ASP A 64 -6.13 -4.60 -12.61
C ASP A 64 -4.90 -4.14 -13.39
N PHE A 65 -4.67 -2.82 -13.47
CA PHE A 65 -3.46 -2.25 -14.06
C PHE A 65 -2.17 -2.77 -13.39
N PHE A 66 -2.16 -2.84 -12.05
CA PHE A 66 -1.07 -3.39 -11.25
C PHE A 66 -0.62 -4.79 -11.74
N LYS A 67 -1.59 -5.66 -12.06
CA LYS A 67 -1.30 -7.06 -12.44
C LYS A 67 -0.45 -7.17 -13.71
N VAL A 68 -0.45 -6.16 -14.56
CA VAL A 68 0.31 -6.13 -15.81
C VAL A 68 1.63 -5.37 -15.67
N THR A 69 1.75 -4.46 -14.71
CA THR A 69 2.86 -3.50 -14.62
C THR A 69 4.24 -4.18 -14.51
N GLU A 70 4.42 -5.10 -13.55
CA GLU A 70 5.70 -5.80 -13.35
C GLU A 70 6.11 -6.64 -14.57
N SER A 71 5.17 -7.37 -15.15
CA SER A 71 5.43 -8.18 -16.35
C SER A 71 5.73 -7.32 -17.57
N PHE A 72 5.10 -6.15 -17.69
CA PHE A 72 5.41 -5.18 -18.75
C PHE A 72 6.84 -4.66 -18.65
N ILE A 73 7.26 -4.22 -17.45
CA ILE A 73 8.63 -3.74 -17.20
C ILE A 73 9.65 -4.83 -17.54
N LEU A 74 9.36 -6.08 -17.18
CA LEU A 74 10.29 -7.20 -17.35
C LEU A 74 10.48 -7.60 -18.82
N HIS A 75 9.44 -7.47 -19.66
CA HIS A 75 9.43 -8.05 -21.01
C HIS A 75 9.43 -7.03 -22.14
N GLU A 76 9.45 -5.73 -21.85
CA GLU A 76 9.62 -4.68 -22.87
C GLU A 76 11.08 -4.19 -22.90
N PRO A 77 11.92 -4.71 -23.83
CA PRO A 77 13.36 -4.41 -23.86
C PRO A 77 13.68 -2.97 -24.23
N LEU A 78 12.74 -2.23 -24.82
CA LEU A 78 12.94 -0.85 -25.25
C LEU A 78 12.71 0.18 -24.14
N LEU A 79 12.34 -0.24 -22.93
CA LEU A 79 12.15 0.67 -21.81
C LEU A 79 13.47 1.25 -21.31
N GLY A 80 13.67 2.56 -21.54
CA GLY A 80 14.75 3.32 -20.93
C GLY A 80 14.58 3.44 -19.41
N SER A 81 15.69 3.69 -18.69
CA SER A 81 15.73 3.75 -17.22
C SER A 81 14.78 4.79 -16.61
N ASN A 82 14.53 5.90 -17.30
CA ASN A 82 13.57 6.92 -16.86
C ASN A 82 12.12 6.42 -16.90
N LEU A 83 11.75 5.66 -17.93
CA LEU A 83 10.41 5.09 -18.09
C LEU A 83 10.18 3.96 -17.08
N ILE A 84 11.21 3.15 -16.79
CA ILE A 84 11.16 2.14 -15.72
C ILE A 84 10.92 2.81 -14.37
N LYS A 85 11.64 3.90 -14.06
CA LYS A 85 11.42 4.68 -12.83
C LYS A 85 9.99 5.24 -12.75
N HIS A 86 9.47 5.77 -13.87
CA HIS A 86 8.09 6.25 -13.96
C HIS A 86 7.07 5.15 -13.68
N LEU A 87 7.21 3.98 -14.32
CA LEU A 87 6.31 2.84 -14.08
C LEU A 87 6.37 2.31 -12.64
N ASN A 88 7.57 2.30 -12.03
CA ASN A 88 7.70 1.96 -10.61
C ASN A 88 7.02 2.99 -9.70
N GLN A 89 7.11 4.29 -10.01
CA GLN A 89 6.37 5.33 -9.27
C GLN A 89 4.85 5.19 -9.42
N ILE A 90 4.38 4.78 -10.60
CA ILE A 90 2.98 4.45 -10.82
C ILE A 90 2.58 3.22 -9.98
N GLU A 91 3.40 2.17 -9.97
CA GLU A 91 3.15 0.98 -9.14
C GLU A 91 3.02 1.38 -7.66
N GLU A 92 3.91 2.25 -7.16
CA GLU A 92 3.81 2.79 -5.80
C GLU A 92 2.50 3.57 -5.56
N GLN A 93 2.07 4.43 -6.49
CA GLN A 93 0.78 5.15 -6.39
C GLN A 93 -0.42 4.20 -6.29
N VAL A 94 -0.36 3.09 -7.03
CA VAL A 94 -1.39 2.05 -6.97
C VAL A 94 -1.39 1.33 -5.62
N LEU A 95 -0.20 0.95 -5.13
CA LEU A 95 -0.02 0.26 -3.85
C LEU A 95 -0.39 1.14 -2.65
N GLU A 96 -0.11 2.44 -2.70
CA GLU A 96 -0.27 3.34 -1.57
C GLU A 96 -1.70 3.90 -1.42
N SER A 97 -2.47 4.02 -2.51
CA SER A 97 -3.80 4.65 -2.44
C SER A 97 -4.81 4.19 -3.50
N LEU A 98 -4.45 4.15 -4.79
CA LEU A 98 -5.47 4.03 -5.85
C LEU A 98 -6.20 2.69 -5.82
N ALA A 99 -5.52 1.59 -5.50
CA ALA A 99 -6.16 0.29 -5.37
C ALA A 99 -7.06 0.18 -4.13
N TRP A 100 -6.92 1.07 -3.14
CA TRP A 100 -7.68 1.07 -1.89
C TRP A 100 -8.97 1.90 -1.96
N THR A 101 -9.31 2.42 -3.14
CA THR A 101 -10.52 3.21 -3.35
C THR A 101 -11.80 2.37 -3.36
N THR A 102 -12.91 2.96 -2.92
CA THR A 102 -14.24 2.34 -2.97
C THR A 102 -14.58 1.88 -4.38
N GLY A 103 -15.05 0.63 -4.50
CA GLY A 103 -15.36 0.00 -5.78
C GLY A 103 -14.13 -0.54 -6.52
N SER A 104 -12.99 -0.65 -5.85
CA SER A 104 -11.83 -1.39 -6.33
C SER A 104 -12.02 -2.91 -6.18
N PRO A 105 -11.65 -3.73 -7.19
CA PRO A 105 -11.66 -5.19 -7.07
C PRO A 105 -10.73 -5.71 -5.96
N LEU A 106 -9.75 -4.91 -5.52
CA LEU A 106 -8.92 -5.23 -4.35
C LEU A 106 -9.79 -5.43 -3.12
N LEU A 107 -10.71 -4.50 -2.84
CA LEU A 107 -11.52 -4.54 -1.62
C LEU A 107 -12.45 -5.76 -1.62
N THR A 108 -13.03 -6.10 -2.78
CA THR A 108 -13.81 -7.35 -2.94
C THR A 108 -12.94 -8.60 -2.71
N ALA A 109 -11.71 -8.62 -3.20
CA ALA A 109 -10.78 -9.73 -2.97
C ALA A 109 -10.34 -9.83 -1.50
N MET A 110 -10.17 -8.69 -0.82
CA MET A 110 -9.88 -8.61 0.62
C MET A 110 -11.06 -9.13 1.44
N GLU A 111 -12.29 -8.70 1.16
CA GLU A 111 -13.51 -9.19 1.83
C GLU A 111 -13.69 -10.70 1.62
N ALA A 112 -13.43 -11.18 0.41
CA ALA A 112 -13.53 -12.60 0.10
C ALA A 112 -12.48 -13.45 0.84
N SER A 113 -11.27 -12.94 1.06
CA SER A 113 -10.14 -13.70 1.65
C SER A 113 -9.95 -13.48 3.16
N TYR A 114 -10.39 -12.32 3.65
CA TYR A 114 -10.27 -11.85 5.03
C TYR A 114 -11.61 -11.25 5.49
N PRO A 115 -12.67 -12.09 5.57
CA PRO A 115 -14.00 -11.64 5.97
C PRO A 115 -13.98 -11.12 7.41
N HIS A 116 -14.80 -10.11 7.66
CA HIS A 116 -14.93 -9.47 8.97
C HIS A 116 -15.50 -10.47 9.99
N SER A 117 -14.61 -11.20 10.67
CA SER A 117 -14.97 -12.15 11.71
C SER A 117 -13.99 -12.00 12.85
N ASP A 118 -14.50 -12.03 14.09
CA ASP A 118 -13.67 -12.14 15.28
C ASP A 118 -12.70 -13.31 15.11
N PRO A 119 -11.41 -13.19 15.49
CA PRO A 119 -10.42 -14.28 15.38
C PRO A 119 -10.87 -15.59 16.06
N ALA A 120 -11.82 -15.51 16.99
CA ALA A 120 -12.42 -16.64 17.71
C ALA A 120 -13.53 -17.39 16.96
N SER A 121 -14.03 -16.87 15.82
CA SER A 121 -15.20 -17.41 15.09
C SER A 121 -14.86 -18.16 13.81
N ILE A 122 -13.57 -18.30 13.48
CA ILE A 122 -13.11 -18.97 12.26
C ILE A 122 -13.26 -20.50 12.46
N SER A 123 -14.33 -21.07 11.91
CA SER A 123 -14.44 -22.53 11.74
C SER A 123 -13.31 -23.02 10.82
N SER A 124 -12.59 -24.05 11.25
CA SER A 124 -11.39 -24.63 10.63
C SER A 124 -11.61 -25.36 9.28
N GLY A 125 -12.65 -25.01 8.52
CA GLY A 125 -13.11 -25.81 7.36
C GLY A 125 -13.06 -25.15 5.97
N GLN A 126 -12.83 -23.84 5.84
CA GLN A 126 -12.78 -23.17 4.53
C GLN A 126 -11.39 -22.61 4.24
N GLN A 127 -10.50 -23.46 3.71
CA GLN A 127 -9.31 -22.99 3.00
C GLN A 127 -9.77 -22.30 1.70
N GLN A 128 -10.13 -21.03 1.79
CA GLN A 128 -10.36 -20.21 0.61
C GLN A 128 -9.07 -20.14 -0.21
N LYS A 129 -9.15 -20.51 -1.50
CA LYS A 129 -8.02 -20.39 -2.45
C LYS A 129 -7.59 -18.93 -2.52
N LYS A 130 -6.49 -18.59 -1.85
CA LYS A 130 -5.93 -17.24 -1.87
C LYS A 130 -5.54 -16.87 -3.30
N SER A 131 -6.10 -15.78 -3.81
CA SER A 131 -5.78 -15.26 -5.15
C SER A 131 -4.30 -14.90 -5.26
N GLN A 132 -3.58 -15.45 -6.24
CA GLN A 132 -2.16 -15.15 -6.46
C GLN A 132 -1.90 -13.64 -6.66
N PRO A 133 -2.68 -12.90 -7.47
CA PRO A 133 -2.58 -11.45 -7.56
C PRO A 133 -2.72 -10.70 -6.23
N LEU A 134 -3.62 -11.16 -5.36
CA LEU A 134 -3.84 -10.54 -4.05
C LEU A 134 -2.62 -10.71 -3.14
N ASN A 135 -2.07 -11.92 -3.06
CA ASN A 135 -0.88 -12.20 -2.26
C ASN A 135 0.34 -11.39 -2.74
N LEU A 136 0.52 -11.28 -4.06
CA LEU A 136 1.58 -10.47 -4.65
C LEU A 136 1.41 -8.99 -4.29
N PHE A 137 0.18 -8.47 -4.41
CA PHE A 137 -0.14 -7.09 -4.06
C PHE A 137 0.16 -6.79 -2.59
N LEU A 138 -0.34 -7.61 -1.66
CA LEU A 138 -0.12 -7.41 -0.21
C LEU A 138 1.37 -7.51 0.17
N ARG A 139 2.12 -8.41 -0.48
CA ARG A 139 3.58 -8.49 -0.30
C ARG A 139 4.26 -7.18 -0.71
N LYS A 140 3.91 -6.63 -1.88
CA LYS A 140 4.47 -5.35 -2.35
C LYS A 140 4.06 -4.17 -1.46
N VAL A 141 2.82 -4.13 -0.97
CA VAL A 141 2.37 -3.12 0.02
C VAL A 141 3.22 -3.19 1.29
N ASN A 142 3.44 -4.39 1.84
CA ASN A 142 4.26 -4.54 3.04
C ASN A 142 5.72 -4.12 2.81
N GLN A 143 6.30 -4.46 1.67
CA GLN A 143 7.66 -4.04 1.30
C GLN A 143 7.76 -2.50 1.20
N LEU A 144 6.79 -1.87 0.52
CA LEU A 144 6.72 -0.41 0.41
C LEU A 144 6.56 0.25 1.79
N ALA A 145 5.64 -0.26 2.61
CA ALA A 145 5.38 0.23 3.96
C ALA A 145 6.64 0.16 4.85
N TYR A 146 7.35 -0.99 4.83
CA TYR A 146 8.56 -1.19 5.62
C TYR A 146 9.69 -0.26 5.18
N HIS A 147 9.89 -0.10 3.87
CA HIS A 147 10.90 0.80 3.32
C HIS A 147 10.65 2.27 3.72
N ARG A 148 9.39 2.72 3.62
CA ARG A 148 9.00 4.08 4.00
C ARG A 148 9.09 4.30 5.52
N LEU A 149 8.70 3.30 6.31
CA LEU A 149 8.80 3.34 7.77
C LEU A 149 10.27 3.50 8.18
N THR A 150 11.15 2.68 7.61
CA THR A 150 12.60 2.75 7.87
C THR A 150 13.16 4.13 7.52
N SER A 151 12.80 4.67 6.35
CA SER A 151 13.22 6.02 5.93
C SER A 151 12.79 7.11 6.91
N LEU A 152 11.56 7.04 7.42
CA LEU A 152 11.05 8.00 8.40
C LEU A 152 11.69 7.82 9.78
N CYS A 153 11.82 6.58 10.27
CA CYS A 153 12.46 6.25 11.54
C CYS A 153 13.92 6.70 11.57
N ASN A 154 14.67 6.51 10.48
CA ASN A 154 16.05 7.00 10.37
C ASN A 154 16.12 8.52 10.49
N LYS A 155 15.18 9.25 9.90
CA LYS A 155 15.11 10.72 9.98
C LYS A 155 14.63 11.24 11.35
N LEU A 156 13.91 10.40 12.10
CA LEU A 156 13.46 10.68 13.46
C LEU A 156 14.43 10.16 14.54
N ASP A 157 15.55 9.56 14.13
CA ASP A 157 16.54 8.93 15.04
C ASP A 157 15.90 7.91 16.01
N VAL A 158 15.04 7.05 15.46
CA VAL A 158 14.36 5.99 16.22
C VAL A 158 15.24 4.73 16.24
N ASP A 159 15.55 4.26 17.44
CA ASP A 159 16.27 2.99 17.63
C ASP A 159 15.57 1.78 17.00
N GLU A 160 16.35 0.74 16.75
CA GLU A 160 15.91 -0.46 16.04
C GLU A 160 14.79 -1.23 16.76
N VAL A 161 14.80 -1.26 18.10
CA VAL A 161 13.80 -1.98 18.89
C VAL A 161 12.44 -1.30 18.76
N VAL A 162 12.40 0.02 18.95
CA VAL A 162 11.18 0.81 18.79
C VAL A 162 10.71 0.80 17.34
N ARG A 163 11.62 0.86 16.36
CA ARG A 163 11.29 0.71 14.94
C ARG A 163 10.64 -0.66 14.66
N GLY A 164 11.14 -1.73 15.29
CA GLY A 164 10.53 -3.06 15.22
C GLY A 164 9.08 -3.06 15.75
N HIS A 165 8.82 -2.42 16.89
CA HIS A 165 7.45 -2.28 17.40
C HIS A 165 6.55 -1.43 16.48
N MET A 166 7.08 -0.34 15.90
CA MET A 166 6.36 0.47 14.91
C MET A 166 5.99 -0.35 13.67
N TRP A 167 6.91 -1.21 13.20
CA TRP A 167 6.64 -2.12 12.09
C TRP A 167 5.55 -3.13 12.45
N THR A 168 5.68 -3.82 13.59
CA THR A 168 4.68 -4.80 14.02
C THR A 168 3.29 -4.17 14.14
N CYS A 169 3.19 -2.95 14.68
CA CYS A 169 1.94 -2.20 14.73
C CYS A 169 1.38 -1.92 13.33
N LEU A 170 2.20 -1.39 12.42
CA LEU A 170 1.80 -1.10 11.04
C LEU A 170 1.35 -2.36 10.29
N GLU A 171 2.11 -3.45 10.39
CA GLU A 171 1.79 -4.74 9.78
C GLU A 171 0.47 -5.30 10.32
N GLN A 172 0.25 -5.26 11.63
CA GLN A 172 -1.03 -5.66 12.24
C GLN A 172 -2.18 -4.78 11.75
N SER A 173 -1.95 -3.48 11.57
CA SER A 173 -2.96 -2.56 11.04
C SER A 173 -3.38 -2.95 9.63
N LEU A 174 -2.42 -3.26 8.75
CA LEU A 174 -2.66 -3.63 7.36
C LEU A 174 -3.26 -5.04 7.23
N ARG A 175 -2.91 -5.95 8.13
CA ARG A 175 -3.36 -7.35 8.09
C ARG A 175 -4.73 -7.55 8.75
N LEU A 176 -4.94 -6.99 9.94
CA LEU A 176 -6.12 -7.26 10.76
C LEU A 176 -7.19 -6.18 10.61
N HIS A 177 -6.78 -4.95 10.29
CA HIS A 177 -7.66 -3.78 10.18
C HIS A 177 -7.54 -3.13 8.80
N TRP A 178 -7.43 -3.94 7.74
CA TRP A 178 -7.24 -3.48 6.37
C TRP A 178 -8.30 -2.47 5.90
N GLN A 179 -9.50 -2.48 6.49
CA GLN A 179 -10.58 -1.54 6.21
C GLN A 179 -10.17 -0.09 6.51
N LEU A 180 -9.18 0.11 7.39
CA LEU A 180 -8.60 1.42 7.63
C LEU A 180 -7.90 2.00 6.39
N MET A 181 -7.44 1.16 5.45
CA MET A 181 -6.89 1.62 4.17
C MET A 181 -7.94 2.10 3.18
N LYS A 182 -9.21 1.71 3.34
CA LYS A 182 -10.28 2.07 2.39
C LYS A 182 -10.38 3.60 2.25
N ASP A 183 -10.25 4.07 1.02
CA ASP A 183 -10.23 5.50 0.65
C ASP A 183 -9.17 6.33 1.41
N ARG A 184 -8.06 5.69 1.79
CA ARG A 184 -6.94 6.31 2.51
C ARG A 184 -5.60 5.99 1.86
N HIS A 185 -4.58 6.71 2.33
CA HIS A 185 -3.22 6.54 1.88
C HIS A 185 -2.41 5.69 2.87
N LEU A 186 -1.53 4.82 2.37
CA LEU A 186 -0.66 3.94 3.17
C LEU A 186 0.13 4.71 4.23
N ASP A 187 0.70 5.85 3.83
CA ASP A 187 1.48 6.67 4.75
C ASP A 187 0.65 7.23 5.92
N GLN A 188 -0.68 7.36 5.81
CA GLN A 188 -1.52 7.74 6.97
C GLN A 188 -1.46 6.68 8.06
N MET A 189 -1.53 5.40 7.68
CA MET A 189 -1.35 4.26 8.59
C MET A 189 0.06 4.27 9.21
N LEU A 190 1.08 4.52 8.39
CA LEU A 190 2.47 4.60 8.81
C LEU A 190 2.68 5.71 9.85
N LEU A 191 2.23 6.94 9.58
CA LEU A 191 2.37 8.05 10.53
C LEU A 191 1.62 7.79 11.84
N CYS A 192 0.45 7.15 11.77
CA CYS A 192 -0.31 6.74 12.95
C CYS A 192 0.41 5.66 13.77
N ALA A 193 1.00 4.64 13.13
CA ALA A 193 1.77 3.60 13.81
C ALA A 193 3.00 4.18 14.53
N VAL A 194 3.75 5.06 13.86
CA VAL A 194 4.89 5.78 14.47
C VAL A 194 4.44 6.57 15.70
N TYR A 195 3.38 7.36 15.58
CA TYR A 195 2.87 8.15 16.70
C TYR A 195 2.37 7.28 17.85
N ALA A 196 1.54 6.27 17.56
CA ALA A 196 0.95 5.37 18.54
C ALA A 196 2.02 4.66 19.38
N ILE A 197 3.00 4.06 18.71
CA ILE A 197 4.06 3.31 19.38
C ILE A 197 4.98 4.26 20.16
N SER A 198 5.35 5.41 19.59
CA SER A 198 6.19 6.38 20.29
C SER A 198 5.59 6.85 21.63
N LYS A 199 4.26 6.93 21.73
CA LYS A 199 3.56 7.24 22.97
C LYS A 199 3.66 6.11 23.99
N VAL A 200 3.33 4.88 23.62
CA VAL A 200 3.25 3.76 24.58
C VAL A 200 4.62 3.26 25.04
N VAL A 201 5.69 3.54 24.29
CA VAL A 201 7.08 3.27 24.70
C VAL A 201 7.73 4.43 25.47
N GLY A 202 7.01 5.52 25.74
CA GLY A 202 7.51 6.65 26.54
C GLY A 202 8.49 7.59 25.83
N LYS A 203 8.59 7.55 24.49
CA LYS A 203 9.41 8.51 23.71
C LYS A 203 8.69 9.81 23.37
N GLU A 204 7.35 9.78 23.33
CA GLU A 204 6.47 10.93 23.09
C GLU A 204 6.79 11.78 21.83
N ILE A 205 7.01 11.13 20.68
CA ILE A 205 7.22 11.86 19.42
C ILE A 205 5.90 12.52 18.97
N GLN A 206 5.91 13.85 18.80
CA GLN A 206 4.71 14.59 18.42
C GLN A 206 4.42 14.48 16.90
N PHE A 207 3.14 14.52 16.51
CA PHE A 207 2.75 14.59 15.08
C PHE A 207 3.45 15.73 14.32
N LYS A 208 3.72 16.87 14.97
CA LYS A 208 4.47 17.97 14.37
C LYS A 208 5.88 17.54 13.93
N GLN A 209 6.58 16.76 14.76
CA GLN A 209 7.91 16.23 14.45
C GLN A 209 7.82 15.20 13.33
N ILE A 210 6.88 14.25 13.45
CA ILE A 210 6.64 13.20 12.45
C ILE A 210 6.37 13.81 11.07
N VAL A 211 5.43 14.76 10.98
CA VAL A 211 5.07 15.44 9.73
C VAL A 211 6.24 16.26 9.16
N THR A 212 7.03 16.90 10.02
CA THR A 212 8.21 17.66 9.59
C THR A 212 9.27 16.75 8.97
N SER A 213 9.56 15.61 9.60
CA SER A 213 10.49 14.62 9.04
C SER A 213 9.92 14.00 7.76
N TYR A 214 8.65 13.61 7.76
CA TYR A 214 7.96 13.03 6.61
C TYR A 214 8.02 13.93 5.38
N LYS A 215 7.75 15.25 5.51
CA LYS A 215 7.76 16.22 4.40
C LYS A 215 9.03 16.24 3.54
N GLY A 216 10.17 15.89 4.12
CA GLY A 216 11.43 15.86 3.36
C GLY A 216 11.84 14.45 2.93
N LEU A 217 10.89 13.53 2.78
CA LEU A 217 11.09 12.23 2.15
C LEU A 217 10.60 12.29 0.68
N PRO A 218 11.21 11.53 -0.24
CA PRO A 218 10.92 11.64 -1.67
C PRO A 218 9.49 11.23 -2.07
N PHE A 219 8.84 10.39 -1.26
CA PHE A 219 7.46 9.92 -1.46
C PHE A 219 6.42 10.76 -0.70
N ALA A 220 6.84 11.85 -0.04
CA ALA A 220 5.96 12.58 0.84
C ALA A 220 4.88 13.35 0.09
N SER A 221 3.63 13.16 0.49
CA SER A 221 2.51 13.90 -0.10
C SER A 221 1.73 14.72 0.92
N ALA A 222 1.36 15.95 0.55
CA ALA A 222 0.68 16.87 1.46
C ALA A 222 -0.70 16.38 1.89
N HIS A 223 -1.40 15.66 1.01
CA HIS A 223 -2.73 15.10 1.29
C HIS A 223 -2.73 14.05 2.41
N VAL A 224 -1.57 13.46 2.74
CA VAL A 224 -1.45 12.46 3.80
C VAL A 224 -1.71 13.07 5.17
N TYR A 225 -1.25 14.32 5.39
CA TYR A 225 -1.34 14.98 6.68
C TYR A 225 -2.24 16.22 6.71
N ARG A 226 -2.51 16.83 5.54
CA ARG A 226 -3.48 17.92 5.44
C ARG A 226 -4.88 17.33 5.29
N GLY A 227 -5.79 17.71 6.18
CA GLY A 227 -7.20 17.40 6.01
C GLY A 227 -7.85 18.28 4.94
N ALA A 228 -8.98 17.82 4.39
CA ALA A 228 -9.81 18.66 3.53
C ALA A 228 -10.41 19.82 4.36
N PRO A 229 -10.56 21.01 3.78
CA PRO A 229 -11.24 22.13 4.45
C PRO A 229 -12.62 21.70 4.96
N GLY A 230 -12.91 21.93 6.25
CA GLY A 230 -14.19 21.56 6.86
C GLY A 230 -14.35 20.09 7.26
N LYS A 231 -13.34 19.23 7.02
CA LYS A 231 -13.33 17.83 7.46
C LYS A 231 -12.11 17.54 8.33
N GLU A 232 -12.20 17.92 9.61
CA GLU A 232 -11.08 17.71 10.55
C GLU A 232 -10.62 16.25 10.64
N GLN A 233 -11.53 15.30 10.45
CA GLN A 233 -11.24 13.86 10.44
C GLN A 233 -10.30 13.44 9.30
N ASP A 234 -10.20 14.24 8.24
CA ASP A 234 -9.32 13.96 7.10
C ASP A 234 -7.88 14.39 7.39
N SER A 235 -7.64 15.17 8.46
CA SER A 235 -6.28 15.46 8.92
C SER A 235 -5.66 14.23 9.58
N ILE A 236 -4.34 14.11 9.58
CA ILE A 236 -3.67 12.95 10.21
C ILE A 236 -4.00 12.83 11.71
N ILE A 237 -4.16 13.96 12.41
CA ILE A 237 -4.52 13.98 13.84
C ILE A 237 -5.98 13.57 14.01
N GLY A 238 -6.89 14.08 13.16
CA GLY A 238 -8.30 13.71 13.18
C GLY A 238 -8.51 12.24 12.88
N PHE A 239 -7.84 11.72 11.84
CA PHE A 239 -7.85 10.30 11.49
C PHE A 239 -7.33 9.44 12.65
N TYR A 240 -6.20 9.82 13.24
CA TYR A 240 -5.63 9.11 14.39
C TYR A 240 -6.62 9.01 15.55
N ASN A 241 -7.16 10.15 15.99
CA ASN A 241 -8.01 10.21 17.19
C ASN A 241 -9.39 9.57 16.96
N LYS A 242 -10.02 9.80 15.81
CA LYS A 242 -11.42 9.41 15.55
C LYS A 242 -11.55 8.02 14.94
N VAL A 243 -10.51 7.50 14.29
CA VAL A 243 -10.60 6.26 13.51
C VAL A 243 -9.51 5.27 13.91
N TYR A 244 -8.23 5.62 13.72
CA TYR A 244 -7.12 4.67 13.90
C TYR A 244 -7.03 4.17 15.33
N MET A 245 -7.07 5.06 16.33
CA MET A 245 -7.00 4.68 17.74
C MET A 245 -8.18 3.87 18.21
N VAL A 246 -9.37 4.13 17.67
CA VAL A 246 -10.57 3.36 18.02
C VAL A 246 -10.41 1.91 17.59
N ALA A 247 -9.89 1.68 16.37
CA ALA A 247 -9.68 0.34 15.84
C ALA A 247 -8.46 -0.38 16.43
N MET A 248 -7.33 0.34 16.60
CA MET A 248 -6.04 -0.26 16.93
C MET A 248 -5.72 -0.30 18.43
N LYS A 249 -6.62 0.19 19.31
CA LYS A 249 -6.34 0.34 20.75
C LYS A 249 -5.78 -0.93 21.39
N SER A 250 -6.43 -2.07 21.18
CA SER A 250 -6.03 -3.37 21.76
C SER A 250 -4.64 -3.78 21.28
N SER A 251 -4.37 -3.69 19.98
CA SER A 251 -3.07 -4.00 19.39
C SER A 251 -1.96 -3.04 19.82
N ILE A 252 -2.26 -1.76 20.10
CA ILE A 252 -1.26 -0.78 20.53
C ILE A 252 -0.87 -1.01 22.00
N LEU A 253 -1.84 -1.33 22.87
CA LEU A 253 -1.61 -1.49 24.31
C LEU A 253 -0.69 -2.67 24.66
N GLN A 254 -0.54 -3.66 23.77
CA GLN A 254 0.40 -4.77 23.97
C GLN A 254 1.87 -4.32 24.02
N PHE A 255 2.18 -3.12 23.50
CA PHE A 255 3.53 -2.54 23.51
C PHE A 255 3.79 -1.61 24.69
N CYS A 256 2.80 -1.42 25.59
CA CYS A 256 3.03 -0.69 26.83
C CYS A 256 4.10 -1.42 27.63
N THR A 257 5.26 -0.78 27.82
CA THR A 257 6.24 -1.23 28.81
C THR A 257 5.53 -1.24 30.16
N LYS A 258 5.42 -2.40 30.82
CA LYS A 258 5.00 -2.46 32.22
C LYS A 258 5.97 -1.59 33.03
N GLN A 259 5.59 -0.35 33.33
CA GLN A 259 6.31 0.45 34.28
C GLN A 259 6.01 -0.13 35.67
N GLY A 260 7.01 -0.82 36.25
CA GLY A 260 7.03 -1.20 37.66
C GLY A 260 6.54 -2.61 37.98
N GLU A 261 7.38 -3.62 37.76
CA GLU A 261 7.53 -4.65 38.78
C GLU A 261 8.68 -4.19 39.69
N PRO A 262 8.46 -3.96 41.00
CA PRO A 262 9.56 -3.66 41.89
C PRO A 262 10.51 -4.85 41.88
N ALA A 263 11.80 -4.58 41.68
CA ALA A 263 12.84 -5.57 41.89
C ALA A 263 12.69 -6.11 43.32
N HIS A 264 12.15 -7.32 43.44
CA HIS A 264 12.29 -8.09 44.67
C HIS A 264 13.78 -8.26 44.89
N SER A 265 14.29 -7.50 45.84
CA SER A 265 15.62 -7.67 46.40
C SER A 265 15.53 -8.91 47.29
N GLU A 266 16.16 -9.99 46.86
CA GLU A 266 16.65 -11.06 47.75
C GLU A 266 18.17 -11.04 47.73
#